data_AF-A0A7S4HG17-F1
#
_entry.id   AF-A0A7S4HG17-F1
#
_cell.length_a   1.000
_cell.length_b   1.000
_cell.length_c   1.000
_cell.angle_alpha   90.00
_cell.angle_beta   90.00
_cell.angle_gamma   90.00
#
_symmetry.space_group_name_H-M   'P 1'
#
loop_
_entity.id
_entity.type
_entity.pdbx_description
1 polymer ?
#
loop_
_entity_poly.entity_id
_entity_poly.type
_entity_poly.pdbx_seq_one_letter_code
_entity_poly.pdbx_strand_id
1 'polypeptide(L)'
;RSSFSTLTKALAGELDASNIESAVFVCCSRVDALNHARVLRWELAVKLNRGCAVGGGSSTAKLVNESELFVVLLTQQLLLDANALFEVWMAMQQNLPIVTVMVSGAGYDYAEASAVYEDLPSQRPETAAELQQMLPDGVSVGTVGRMLHGNLTAIIALSWSPLASQNHLAALVDDITSRIKRRKNSSVSKVEMKRNRRFQEGAQRSNSAPPVQIPSDSVEATDDTAYVQAAAQDTVIGGDIDMRI
;
A
#
# COMPACT_ATOMS: atom_id res chain seq x y z
N ARG A 1 -2.91 37.62 6.40
CA ARG A 1 -3.66 36.45 6.94
C ARG A 1 -5.17 36.47 6.60
N SER A 2 -5.64 37.21 5.59
CA SER A 2 -7.09 37.37 5.30
C SER A 2 -7.57 36.76 3.97
N SER A 3 -6.79 35.89 3.34
CA SER A 3 -7.10 35.38 1.98
C SER A 3 -7.56 33.92 1.93
N PHE A 4 -7.58 33.20 3.05
CA PHE A 4 -7.95 31.78 3.09
C PHE A 4 -9.47 31.53 3.16
N SER A 5 -10.25 32.53 3.60
CA SER A 5 -11.71 32.39 3.82
C SER A 5 -12.55 32.48 2.55
N THR A 6 -12.05 33.12 1.49
CA THR A 6 -12.84 33.34 0.27
C THR A 6 -12.64 32.20 -0.74
N LEU A 7 -11.44 31.58 -0.74
CA LEU A 7 -11.15 30.41 -1.59
C LEU A 7 -11.85 29.13 -1.12
N THR A 8 -12.12 28.99 0.18
CA THR A 8 -12.84 27.82 0.73
C THR A 8 -14.32 27.82 0.37
N LYS A 9 -14.96 28.99 0.21
CA LYS A 9 -16.36 29.07 -0.23
C LYS A 9 -16.55 28.83 -1.73
N ALA A 10 -15.56 29.16 -2.56
CA ALA A 10 -15.62 28.96 -4.02
C ALA A 10 -15.27 27.52 -4.46
N LEU A 11 -14.56 26.74 -3.64
CA LEU A 11 -14.22 25.33 -3.92
C LEU A 11 -15.09 24.31 -3.16
N ALA A 12 -15.86 24.74 -2.16
CA ALA A 12 -16.86 23.91 -1.49
C ALA A 12 -18.21 23.87 -2.25
N GLY A 13 -18.42 24.79 -3.18
CA GLY A 13 -19.54 24.76 -4.12
C GLY A 13 -19.12 24.10 -5.44
N GLU A 14 -19.88 23.11 -5.89
CA GLU A 14 -19.91 22.63 -7.27
C GLU A 14 -18.62 21.98 -7.82
N LEU A 15 -18.11 20.98 -7.11
CA LEU A 15 -17.69 19.76 -7.80
C LEU A 15 -18.95 18.92 -8.00
N ASP A 16 -19.56 19.02 -9.18
CA ASP A 16 -20.75 18.27 -9.62
C ASP A 16 -20.70 16.80 -9.17
N ALA A 17 -21.45 16.46 -8.13
CA ALA A 17 -21.40 15.14 -7.49
C ALA A 17 -21.83 13.97 -8.39
N SER A 18 -22.28 14.25 -9.63
CA SER A 18 -22.92 13.27 -10.50
C SER A 18 -21.99 12.54 -11.48
N ASN A 19 -20.73 12.96 -11.68
CA ASN A 19 -19.82 12.22 -12.59
C ASN A 19 -18.32 12.42 -12.32
N ILE A 20 -17.90 12.48 -11.06
CA ILE A 20 -16.50 12.68 -10.72
C ILE A 20 -15.82 11.32 -10.58
N GLU A 21 -15.22 10.84 -11.66
CA GLU A 21 -14.19 9.81 -11.60
C GLU A 21 -13.14 10.25 -10.57
N SER A 22 -13.08 9.54 -9.44
CA SER A 22 -12.14 9.85 -8.38
C SER A 22 -10.75 9.45 -8.84
N ALA A 23 -9.79 10.37 -8.89
CA ALA A 23 -8.42 10.00 -9.24
C ALA A 23 -7.75 9.17 -8.13
N VAL A 24 -8.08 9.48 -6.87
CA VAL A 24 -7.46 8.86 -5.69
C VAL A 24 -8.53 8.55 -4.64
N PHE A 25 -8.47 7.36 -4.07
CA PHE A 25 -9.20 6.99 -2.87
C PHE A 25 -8.26 6.97 -1.67
N VAL A 26 -8.61 7.66 -0.58
CA VAL A 26 -7.83 7.68 0.67
C VAL A 26 -8.56 6.83 1.72
N CYS A 27 -8.05 5.65 1.99
CA CYS A 27 -8.49 4.75 3.06
C CYS A 27 -7.82 5.12 4.38
N CYS A 28 -8.61 5.18 5.45
CA CYS A 28 -8.14 5.55 6.79
C CYS A 28 -9.11 5.04 7.86
N SER A 29 -8.61 4.84 9.09
CA SER A 29 -9.51 4.67 10.22
C SER A 29 -10.28 5.95 10.52
N ARG A 30 -11.59 5.81 10.78
CA ARG A 30 -12.44 6.97 11.10
C ARG A 30 -12.16 7.56 12.49
N VAL A 31 -11.55 6.77 13.37
CA VAL A 31 -11.37 7.12 14.78
C VAL A 31 -10.26 8.14 14.95
N ASP A 32 -9.12 7.96 14.30
CA ASP A 32 -7.91 8.77 14.52
C ASP A 32 -7.41 9.49 13.26
N ALA A 33 -7.62 8.92 12.07
CA ALA A 33 -6.99 9.38 10.85
C ALA A 33 -7.90 10.22 9.93
N LEU A 34 -9.18 10.40 10.27
CA LEU A 34 -10.14 11.09 9.38
C LEU A 34 -9.75 12.53 9.05
N ASN A 35 -9.26 13.30 10.03
CA ASN A 35 -8.82 14.67 9.79
C ASN A 35 -7.58 14.72 8.89
N HIS A 36 -6.66 13.77 9.09
CA HIS A 36 -5.48 13.61 8.25
C HIS A 36 -5.87 13.24 6.81
N ALA A 37 -6.78 12.28 6.63
CA ALA A 37 -7.29 11.90 5.33
C ALA A 37 -7.96 13.07 4.59
N ARG A 38 -8.71 13.93 5.29
CA ARG A 38 -9.34 15.12 4.70
C ARG A 38 -8.31 16.13 4.19
N VAL A 39 -7.28 16.41 4.97
CA VAL A 39 -6.19 17.32 4.57
C VAL A 39 -5.46 16.75 3.35
N LEU A 40 -5.07 15.47 3.40
CA LEU A 40 -4.38 14.83 2.29
C LEU A 40 -5.24 14.77 1.02
N ARG A 41 -6.51 14.41 1.16
CA ARG A 41 -7.49 14.43 0.05
C ARG A 41 -7.56 15.81 -0.59
N TRP A 42 -7.66 16.87 0.20
CA TRP A 42 -7.77 18.23 -0.31
C TRP A 42 -6.54 18.61 -1.14
N GLU A 43 -5.34 18.41 -0.59
CA GLU A 43 -4.10 18.72 -1.31
C GLU A 43 -3.93 17.88 -2.58
N LEU A 44 -4.31 16.60 -2.54
CA LEU A 44 -4.30 15.74 -3.72
C LEU A 44 -5.29 16.23 -4.79
N ALA A 45 -6.50 16.63 -4.38
CA ALA A 45 -7.51 17.14 -5.30
C ALA A 45 -7.06 18.43 -5.98
N VAL A 46 -6.47 19.36 -5.21
CA VAL A 46 -5.89 20.60 -5.74
C VAL A 46 -4.73 20.29 -6.70
N LYS A 47 -3.82 19.40 -6.33
CA LYS A 47 -2.65 19.05 -7.15
C LYS A 47 -3.03 18.34 -8.45
N LEU A 48 -4.01 17.45 -8.40
CA LEU A 48 -4.44 16.63 -9.54
C LEU A 48 -5.50 17.33 -10.41
N ASN A 49 -6.10 18.41 -9.91
CA ASN A 49 -7.28 19.05 -10.51
C ASN A 49 -8.39 18.04 -10.84
N ARG A 50 -8.62 17.09 -9.92
CA ARG A 50 -9.58 15.97 -10.04
C ARG A 50 -10.18 15.62 -8.69
N GLY A 51 -11.32 14.94 -8.68
CA GLY A 51 -11.92 14.43 -7.46
C GLY A 51 -11.03 13.43 -6.75
N CYS A 52 -11.05 13.47 -5.42
CA CYS A 52 -10.46 12.46 -4.57
C CYS A 52 -11.52 12.04 -3.55
N ALA A 53 -11.56 10.77 -3.16
CA ALA A 53 -12.50 10.24 -2.18
C ALA A 53 -11.77 9.93 -0.86
N VAL A 54 -12.52 9.93 0.25
CA VAL A 54 -12.06 9.36 1.55
C VAL A 54 -12.99 8.22 1.91
N GLY A 55 -12.43 7.12 2.40
CA GLY A 55 -13.17 5.94 2.85
C GLY A 55 -13.92 6.11 4.17
N GLY A 56 -14.46 4.99 4.64
CA GLY A 56 -15.21 4.84 5.89
C GLY A 56 -16.73 4.88 5.73
N GLY A 57 -17.29 4.76 4.52
CA GLY A 57 -18.74 4.89 4.28
C GLY A 57 -19.43 3.65 3.69
N SER A 58 -20.75 3.71 3.51
CA SER A 58 -21.53 2.65 2.86
C SER A 58 -21.40 2.61 1.32
N SER A 59 -20.83 3.66 0.70
CA SER A 59 -20.66 3.77 -0.77
C SER A 59 -19.24 3.47 -1.25
N THR A 60 -18.48 2.69 -0.49
CA THR A 60 -17.05 2.49 -0.70
C THR A 60 -16.73 1.67 -1.94
N ALA A 61 -17.48 0.60 -2.20
CA ALA A 61 -17.21 -0.26 -3.36
C ALA A 61 -17.21 0.50 -4.69
N LYS A 62 -18.17 1.40 -4.91
CA LYS A 62 -18.23 2.22 -6.14
C LYS A 62 -17.04 3.16 -6.24
N LEU A 63 -16.72 3.88 -5.16
CA LEU A 63 -15.63 4.85 -5.14
C LEU A 63 -14.25 4.21 -5.31
N VAL A 64 -14.05 3.02 -4.74
CA VAL A 64 -12.83 2.24 -4.94
C VAL A 64 -12.71 1.81 -6.41
N ASN A 65 -13.79 1.28 -7.00
CA ASN A 65 -13.83 0.89 -8.42
C ASN A 65 -13.52 2.04 -9.39
N GLU A 66 -13.97 3.25 -9.08
CA GLU A 66 -13.75 4.43 -9.91
C GLU A 66 -12.36 5.06 -9.72
N SER A 67 -11.56 4.55 -8.77
CA SER A 67 -10.28 5.15 -8.40
C SER A 67 -9.08 4.61 -9.18
N GLU A 68 -8.19 5.51 -9.62
CA GLU A 68 -6.95 5.13 -10.31
C GLU A 68 -5.81 4.74 -9.34
N LEU A 69 -5.87 5.25 -8.11
CA LEU A 69 -4.88 5.06 -7.05
C LEU A 69 -5.58 4.88 -5.71
N PHE A 70 -5.05 3.96 -4.89
CA PHE A 70 -5.52 3.73 -3.53
C PHE A 70 -4.44 4.12 -2.52
N VAL A 71 -4.74 5.06 -1.63
CA VAL A 71 -3.84 5.53 -0.58
C VAL A 71 -4.33 4.99 0.76
N VAL A 72 -3.45 4.38 1.54
CA VAL A 72 -3.78 3.83 2.87
C VAL A 72 -3.03 4.59 3.94
N LEU A 73 -3.77 5.23 4.87
CA LEU A 73 -3.18 5.83 6.05
C LEU A 73 -2.95 4.77 7.12
N LEU A 74 -1.68 4.48 7.39
CA LEU A 74 -1.28 3.52 8.41
C LEU A 74 -1.29 4.17 9.79
N THR A 75 -2.25 3.77 10.62
CA THR A 75 -2.40 4.13 12.04
C THR A 75 -2.73 2.89 12.86
N GLN A 76 -2.50 2.91 14.18
CA GLN A 76 -2.83 1.76 15.04
C GLN A 76 -4.31 1.35 14.90
N GLN A 77 -5.21 2.33 14.79
CA GLN A 77 -6.66 2.10 14.66
C GLN A 77 -7.07 1.54 13.30
N LEU A 78 -6.21 1.56 12.28
CA LEU A 78 -6.49 0.93 10.99
C LEU A 78 -6.69 -0.59 11.16
N LEU A 79 -5.90 -1.22 12.05
CA LEU A 79 -5.97 -2.66 12.32
C LEU A 79 -7.28 -3.08 13.01
N LEU A 80 -7.99 -2.11 13.59
CA LEU A 80 -9.23 -2.32 14.34
C LEU A 80 -10.48 -1.99 13.51
N ASP A 81 -10.32 -1.32 12.36
CA ASP A 81 -11.42 -0.84 11.54
C ASP A 81 -11.75 -1.82 10.41
N ALA A 82 -12.80 -2.62 10.60
CA ALA A 82 -13.24 -3.62 9.63
C ALA A 82 -13.58 -3.02 8.25
N ASN A 83 -14.12 -1.80 8.21
CA ASN A 83 -14.45 -1.13 6.95
C ASN A 83 -13.18 -0.76 6.18
N ALA A 84 -12.18 -0.23 6.88
CA ALA A 84 -10.91 0.12 6.25
C ALA A 84 -10.19 -1.13 5.70
N LEU A 85 -10.16 -2.23 6.47
CA LEU A 85 -9.58 -3.50 6.00
C LEU A 85 -10.32 -4.05 4.77
N PHE A 86 -11.66 -3.96 4.77
CA PHE A 86 -12.47 -4.36 3.62
C PHE A 86 -12.18 -3.51 2.37
N GLU A 87 -12.06 -2.19 2.53
CA GLU A 87 -11.70 -1.28 1.44
C GLU A 87 -10.33 -1.61 0.83
N VAL A 88 -9.33 -1.88 1.69
CA VAL A 88 -7.99 -2.29 1.24
C VAL A 88 -8.08 -3.59 0.45
N TRP A 89 -8.82 -4.58 0.96
CA TRP A 89 -9.02 -5.85 0.26
C TRP A 89 -9.69 -5.65 -1.10
N MET A 90 -10.74 -4.82 -1.19
CA MET A 90 -11.38 -4.48 -2.48
C MET A 90 -10.38 -3.87 -3.47
N ALA A 91 -9.55 -2.93 -3.01
CA ALA A 91 -8.53 -2.31 -3.85
C ALA A 91 -7.50 -3.32 -4.38
N MET A 92 -7.12 -4.31 -3.55
CA MET A 92 -6.24 -5.41 -3.95
C MET A 92 -6.89 -6.29 -5.02
N GLN A 93 -8.17 -6.65 -4.85
CA GLN A 93 -8.88 -7.47 -5.84
C GLN A 93 -8.98 -6.78 -7.22
N GLN A 94 -9.08 -5.45 -7.21
CA GLN A 94 -9.10 -4.62 -8.42
C GLN A 94 -7.70 -4.33 -8.97
N ASN A 95 -6.63 -4.84 -8.35
CA ASN A 95 -5.24 -4.57 -8.71
C ASN A 95 -4.90 -3.06 -8.77
N LEU A 96 -5.58 -2.28 -7.92
CA LEU A 96 -5.29 -0.86 -7.80
C LEU A 96 -3.87 -0.67 -7.26
N PRO A 97 -3.14 0.34 -7.73
CA PRO A 97 -1.86 0.67 -7.14
C PRO A 97 -2.10 1.20 -5.72
N ILE A 98 -1.50 0.53 -4.75
CA ILE A 98 -1.59 0.91 -3.34
C ILE A 98 -0.37 1.74 -2.94
N VAL A 99 -0.62 2.85 -2.26
CA VAL A 99 0.40 3.69 -1.64
C VAL A 99 0.11 3.76 -0.15
N THR A 100 1.00 3.23 0.66
CA THR A 100 0.90 3.34 2.11
C THR A 100 1.54 4.64 2.58
N VAL A 101 0.88 5.32 3.53
CA VAL A 101 1.34 6.55 4.16
C VAL A 101 1.28 6.36 5.66
N MET A 102 2.44 6.33 6.31
CA MET A 102 2.55 6.19 7.75
C MET A 102 2.38 7.55 8.43
N VAL A 103 1.38 7.67 9.28
CA VAL A 103 1.12 8.90 10.04
C VAL A 103 1.99 8.91 11.29
N SER A 104 2.94 9.84 11.36
CA SER A 104 3.87 9.97 12.47
C SER A 104 3.12 10.26 13.77
N GLY A 105 3.41 9.49 14.81
CA GLY A 105 2.75 9.60 16.11
C GLY A 105 1.40 8.87 16.22
N ALA A 106 0.93 8.19 15.15
CA ALA A 106 -0.32 7.44 15.16
C ALA A 106 -0.18 5.97 15.60
N GLY A 107 0.99 5.58 16.14
CA GLY A 107 1.20 4.29 16.79
C GLY A 107 1.20 3.05 15.87
N TYR A 108 1.31 3.21 14.55
CA TYR A 108 1.40 2.04 13.66
C TYR A 108 2.75 1.33 13.83
N ASP A 109 2.70 0.07 14.23
CA ASP A 109 3.86 -0.81 14.31
C ASP A 109 3.78 -1.93 13.26
N TYR A 110 4.84 -2.12 12.47
CA TYR A 110 4.84 -3.09 11.37
C TYR A 110 4.88 -4.54 11.87
N ALA A 111 5.56 -4.81 12.98
CA ALA A 111 5.67 -6.17 13.51
C ALA A 111 4.33 -6.60 14.13
N GLU A 112 3.69 -5.71 14.90
CA GLU A 112 2.34 -5.92 15.43
C GLU A 112 1.33 -6.10 14.29
N ALA A 113 1.32 -5.17 13.31
CA ALA A 113 0.43 -5.25 12.16
C ALA A 113 0.62 -6.57 11.38
N SER A 114 1.87 -6.99 11.20
CA SER A 114 2.21 -8.24 10.53
C SER A 114 1.60 -9.45 11.24
N ALA A 115 1.76 -9.55 12.56
CA ALA A 115 1.19 -10.63 13.36
C ALA A 115 -0.35 -10.59 13.37
N VAL A 116 -0.94 -9.40 13.43
CA VAL A 116 -2.40 -9.20 13.35
C VAL A 116 -2.95 -9.65 12.01
N TYR A 117 -2.31 -9.32 10.89
CA TYR A 117 -2.78 -9.74 9.57
C TYR A 117 -2.62 -11.25 9.32
N GLU A 118 -1.58 -11.86 9.86
CA GLU A 118 -1.33 -13.29 9.73
C GLU A 118 -2.45 -14.15 10.35
N ASP A 119 -2.95 -13.74 11.53
CA ASP A 119 -4.03 -14.43 12.24
C ASP A 119 -5.11 -13.46 12.76
N LEU A 120 -5.74 -12.73 11.83
CA LEU A 120 -6.75 -11.71 12.13
C LEU A 120 -7.92 -12.25 12.99
N PRO A 121 -8.48 -13.46 12.75
CA PRO A 121 -9.57 -14.00 13.57
C PRO A 121 -9.22 -14.20 15.04
N SER A 122 -8.00 -14.65 15.35
CA SER A 122 -7.57 -14.86 16.74
C SER A 122 -7.12 -13.56 17.40
N GLN A 123 -6.41 -12.69 16.65
CA GLN A 123 -5.84 -11.46 17.18
C GLN A 123 -6.91 -10.37 17.40
N ARG A 124 -7.92 -10.30 16.51
CA ARG A 124 -8.98 -9.27 16.53
C ARG A 124 -10.34 -9.90 16.18
N PRO A 125 -10.94 -10.70 17.08
CA PRO A 125 -12.16 -11.46 16.77
C PRO A 125 -13.37 -10.58 16.44
N GLU A 126 -13.51 -9.40 17.07
CA GLU A 126 -14.60 -8.46 16.81
C GLU A 126 -14.48 -7.87 15.39
N THR A 127 -13.32 -7.31 15.05
CA THR A 127 -13.02 -6.80 13.70
C THR A 127 -13.16 -7.91 12.65
N ALA A 128 -12.74 -9.13 12.95
CA ALA A 128 -12.89 -10.28 12.06
C ALA A 128 -14.38 -10.63 11.84
N ALA A 129 -15.21 -10.63 12.88
CA ALA A 129 -16.64 -10.91 12.76
C ALA A 129 -17.35 -9.85 11.92
N GLU A 130 -17.04 -8.57 12.12
CA GLU A 130 -17.58 -7.47 11.30
C GLU A 130 -17.12 -7.58 9.84
N LEU A 131 -15.81 -7.81 9.63
CA LEU A 131 -15.26 -8.00 8.29
C LEU A 131 -15.90 -9.19 7.58
N GLN A 132 -16.15 -10.30 8.28
CA GLN A 132 -16.80 -11.48 7.71
C GLN A 132 -18.22 -11.21 7.20
N GLN A 133 -18.95 -10.27 7.82
CA GLN A 133 -20.29 -9.86 7.37
C GLN A 133 -20.26 -9.01 6.09
N MET A 134 -19.14 -8.33 5.82
CA MET A 134 -18.97 -7.49 4.64
C MET A 134 -18.42 -8.26 3.44
N LEU A 135 -17.76 -9.40 3.68
CA LEU A 135 -17.15 -10.20 2.63
C LEU A 135 -18.21 -10.95 1.81
N PRO A 136 -17.97 -11.12 0.49
CA PRO A 136 -18.83 -11.95 -0.33
C PRO A 136 -18.74 -13.42 0.08
N ASP A 137 -19.80 -14.18 -0.23
CA ASP A 137 -19.88 -15.61 0.06
C ASP A 137 -18.66 -16.36 -0.49
N GLY A 138 -18.09 -17.23 0.36
CA GLY A 138 -16.91 -18.04 0.02
C GLY A 138 -15.56 -17.37 0.29
N VAL A 139 -15.52 -16.09 0.66
CA VAL A 139 -14.28 -15.43 1.11
C VAL A 139 -14.21 -15.45 2.64
N SER A 140 -13.19 -16.12 3.17
CA SER A 140 -12.92 -16.15 4.61
C SER A 140 -12.03 -14.99 5.05
N VAL A 141 -12.21 -14.51 6.28
CA VAL A 141 -11.35 -13.50 6.90
C VAL A 141 -9.87 -13.92 6.89
N GLY A 142 -9.55 -15.19 7.13
CA GLY A 142 -8.17 -15.69 7.06
C GLY A 142 -7.53 -15.58 5.67
N THR A 143 -8.33 -15.60 4.60
CA THR A 143 -7.84 -15.33 3.25
C THR A 143 -7.53 -13.84 3.07
N VAL A 144 -8.40 -12.97 3.58
CA VAL A 144 -8.18 -11.52 3.58
C VAL A 144 -6.94 -11.15 4.39
N GLY A 145 -6.79 -11.69 5.60
CA GLY A 145 -5.62 -11.48 6.47
C GLY A 145 -4.31 -11.82 5.77
N ARG A 146 -4.22 -13.01 5.14
CA ARG A 146 -3.03 -13.40 4.37
C ARG A 146 -2.74 -12.48 3.19
N MET A 147 -3.76 -12.00 2.48
CA MET A 147 -3.59 -11.03 1.40
C MET A 147 -3.07 -9.69 1.93
N LEU A 148 -3.65 -9.18 3.03
CA LEU A 148 -3.21 -7.96 3.67
C LEU A 148 -1.77 -8.08 4.18
N HIS A 149 -1.45 -9.17 4.85
CA HIS A 149 -0.11 -9.48 5.32
C HIS A 149 0.90 -9.44 4.16
N GLY A 150 0.68 -10.23 3.10
CA GLY A 150 1.62 -10.33 1.98
C GLY A 150 1.78 -9.04 1.15
N ASN A 151 0.76 -8.17 1.12
CA ASN A 151 0.79 -6.96 0.31
C ASN A 151 1.11 -5.70 1.12
N LEU A 152 0.40 -5.41 2.21
CA LEU A 152 0.59 -4.16 2.96
C LEU A 152 1.95 -4.11 3.66
N THR A 153 2.39 -5.21 4.26
CA THR A 153 3.68 -5.22 4.99
C THR A 153 4.88 -5.11 4.06
N ALA A 154 4.73 -5.52 2.80
CA ALA A 154 5.77 -5.45 1.77
C ALA A 154 5.90 -4.06 1.12
N ILE A 155 4.90 -3.18 1.26
CA ILE A 155 4.91 -1.86 0.63
C ILE A 155 5.65 -0.85 1.52
N ILE A 156 6.71 -0.24 0.97
CA ILE A 156 7.42 0.87 1.61
C ILE A 156 6.48 2.08 1.75
N ALA A 157 6.16 2.41 2.99
CA ALA A 157 5.31 3.55 3.30
C ALA A 157 6.04 4.88 3.19
N LEU A 158 5.30 5.89 2.74
CA LEU A 158 5.73 7.28 2.81
C LEU A 158 5.49 7.79 4.24
N SER A 159 6.44 8.50 4.83
CA SER A 159 6.26 9.09 6.16
C SER A 159 5.52 10.43 6.03
N TRP A 160 4.52 10.64 6.87
CA TRP A 160 3.83 11.92 6.99
C TRP A 160 3.74 12.36 8.44
N SER A 161 4.21 13.56 8.76
CA SER A 161 3.99 14.18 10.06
C SER A 161 2.99 15.34 9.94
N PRO A 162 1.82 15.25 10.59
CA PRO A 162 0.83 16.34 10.60
C PRO A 162 1.33 17.65 11.22
N LEU A 163 2.35 17.56 12.07
CA LEU A 163 2.98 18.72 12.73
C LEU A 163 4.14 19.31 11.91
N ALA A 164 4.51 18.69 10.78
CA ALA A 164 5.57 19.20 9.94
C ALA A 164 5.14 20.44 9.13
N SER A 165 6.12 21.09 8.52
CA SER A 165 5.86 22.24 7.63
C SER A 165 5.01 21.85 6.42
N GLN A 166 4.30 22.83 5.84
CA GLN A 166 3.51 22.66 4.62
C GLN A 166 4.33 22.09 3.45
N ASN A 167 5.63 22.40 3.39
CA ASN A 167 6.53 21.88 2.37
C ASN A 167 6.66 20.35 2.43
N HIS A 168 6.57 19.77 3.63
CA HIS A 168 6.62 18.32 3.79
C HIS A 168 5.37 17.65 3.21
N LEU A 169 4.19 18.22 3.45
CA LEU A 169 2.94 17.75 2.86
C LEU A 169 2.94 17.89 1.33
N ALA A 170 3.46 19.01 0.80
CA ALA A 170 3.59 19.22 -0.63
C ALA A 170 4.50 18.16 -1.28
N ALA A 171 5.65 17.86 -0.66
CA ALA A 171 6.56 16.81 -1.12
C ALA A 171 5.92 15.41 -1.10
N LEU A 172 5.20 15.07 -0.01
CA LEU A 172 4.44 13.83 0.09
C LEU A 172 3.41 13.70 -1.06
N VAL A 173 2.68 14.78 -1.34
CA VAL A 173 1.71 14.84 -2.42
C VAL A 173 2.41 14.68 -3.79
N ASP A 174 3.57 15.28 -3.99
CA ASP A 174 4.37 15.09 -5.20
C ASP A 174 4.84 13.63 -5.37
N ASP A 175 5.22 12.96 -4.29
CA ASP A 175 5.59 11.54 -4.32
C ASP A 175 4.40 10.65 -4.68
N ILE A 176 3.23 10.88 -4.06
CA ILE A 176 2.00 10.14 -4.35
C ILE A 176 1.59 10.34 -5.82
N THR A 177 1.55 11.58 -6.30
CA THR A 177 1.15 11.89 -7.67
C THR A 177 2.15 11.38 -8.71
N SER A 178 3.44 11.32 -8.38
CA SER A 178 4.48 10.71 -9.23
C SER A 178 4.25 9.21 -9.44
N ARG A 179 3.71 8.49 -8.45
CA ARG A 179 3.35 7.07 -8.59
C ARG A 179 2.20 6.86 -9.59
N ILE A 180 1.24 7.79 -9.66
CA ILE A 180 0.16 7.78 -10.66
C ILE A 180 0.74 7.92 -12.07
N LYS A 181 1.64 8.90 -12.28
CA LYS A 181 2.24 9.18 -13.59
C LYS A 181 3.10 8.02 -14.11
N ARG A 182 3.90 7.38 -13.24
CA ARG A 182 4.74 6.24 -13.63
C ARG A 182 3.93 5.07 -14.18
N ARG A 183 2.74 4.78 -13.61
CA ARG A 183 1.87 3.72 -14.12
C ARG A 183 1.37 4.01 -15.53
N LYS A 184 0.89 5.23 -15.79
CA LYS A 184 0.40 5.63 -17.14
C LYS A 184 1.48 5.43 -18.21
N ASN A 185 2.74 5.68 -17.88
CA ASN A 185 3.86 5.49 -18.81
C ASN A 185 4.27 4.01 -18.98
N SER A 186 4.11 3.18 -17.93
CA SER A 186 4.45 1.75 -17.97
C SER A 186 3.49 0.90 -18.82
N SER A 187 2.22 1.31 -18.94
CA SER A 187 1.23 0.63 -19.80
C SER A 187 1.50 0.89 -21.29
N VAL A 188 1.98 2.09 -21.64
CA VAL A 188 2.27 2.49 -23.03
C VAL A 188 3.50 1.75 -23.57
N SER A 189 4.54 1.62 -22.74
CA SER A 189 5.81 1.01 -23.14
C SER A 189 5.73 -0.50 -23.41
N LYS A 190 4.85 -1.26 -22.74
CA LYS A 190 4.66 -2.69 -23.05
C LYS A 190 4.07 -2.95 -24.45
N VAL A 191 3.21 -2.05 -24.94
CA VAL A 191 2.60 -2.18 -26.28
C VAL A 191 3.62 -1.84 -27.36
N GLU A 192 4.42 -0.80 -27.15
CA GLU A 192 5.43 -0.34 -28.11
C GLU A 192 6.63 -1.29 -28.18
N MET A 193 7.06 -1.84 -27.05
CA MET A 193 8.16 -2.82 -27.00
C MET A 193 7.81 -4.13 -27.71
N LYS A 194 6.53 -4.53 -27.73
CA LYS A 194 6.05 -5.69 -28.49
C LYS A 194 6.04 -5.43 -30.01
N ARG A 195 5.92 -4.17 -30.44
CA ARG A 195 5.96 -3.78 -31.85
C ARG A 195 7.39 -3.79 -32.40
N ASN A 196 8.36 -3.34 -31.62
CA ASN A 196 9.78 -3.35 -32.02
C ASN A 196 10.39 -4.75 -32.04
N ARG A 197 9.93 -5.67 -31.18
CA ARG A 197 10.42 -7.05 -31.18
C ARG A 197 10.10 -7.81 -32.47
N ARG A 198 8.93 -7.55 -33.09
CA ARG A 198 8.58 -8.14 -34.39
C ARG A 198 9.47 -7.65 -35.54
N PHE A 199 10.02 -6.44 -35.44
CA PHE A 199 10.96 -5.93 -36.43
C PHE A 199 12.37 -6.51 -36.24
N GLN A 200 12.81 -6.78 -35.00
CA GLN A 200 14.13 -7.37 -34.74
C GLN A 200 14.18 -8.88 -35.01
N GLU A 201 13.11 -9.63 -34.75
CA GLU A 201 13.03 -11.06 -35.06
C GLU A 201 13.04 -11.35 -36.59
N GLY A 202 12.69 -10.36 -37.41
CA GLY A 202 12.84 -10.43 -38.87
C GLY A 202 14.29 -10.30 -39.35
N ALA A 203 15.14 -9.57 -38.62
CA ALA A 203 16.53 -9.30 -39.00
C ALA A 203 17.53 -10.38 -38.50
N GLN A 204 17.18 -11.15 -37.47
CA GLN A 204 18.06 -12.21 -36.94
C GLN A 204 17.98 -13.54 -37.70
N ARG A 205 17.04 -13.70 -38.65
CA ARG A 205 16.94 -14.92 -39.48
C ARG A 205 17.99 -15.02 -40.58
N SER A 206 18.81 -14.00 -40.82
CA SER A 206 19.85 -14.04 -41.87
C SER A 206 21.26 -14.41 -41.39
N ASN A 207 21.50 -14.60 -40.09
CA ASN A 207 22.86 -14.84 -39.54
C ASN A 207 22.99 -16.13 -38.70
N SER A 208 22.23 -17.18 -38.99
CA SER A 208 22.45 -18.50 -38.37
C SER A 208 23.56 -19.27 -39.08
N ALA A 209 24.82 -18.97 -38.73
CA ALA A 209 25.90 -19.94 -38.87
C ALA A 209 25.86 -20.92 -37.67
N PRO A 210 26.10 -22.22 -37.88
CA PRO A 210 26.00 -23.22 -36.82
C PRO A 210 27.10 -23.02 -35.75
N PRO A 211 26.78 -23.28 -34.46
CA PRO A 211 27.74 -23.15 -33.37
C PRO A 211 28.81 -24.24 -33.45
N VAL A 212 30.07 -23.82 -33.36
CA VAL A 212 31.22 -24.72 -33.18
C VAL A 212 31.13 -25.33 -31.79
N GLN A 213 31.09 -26.66 -31.72
CA GLN A 213 31.09 -27.43 -30.48
C GLN A 213 32.47 -27.33 -29.84
N ILE A 214 32.54 -26.74 -28.64
CA ILE A 214 33.74 -26.75 -27.79
C ILE A 214 33.64 -27.98 -26.87
N PRO A 215 34.66 -28.85 -26.80
CA PRO A 215 34.67 -30.01 -25.92
C PRO A 215 34.62 -29.61 -24.44
N SER A 216 33.77 -30.29 -23.69
CA SER A 216 33.62 -30.17 -22.25
C SER A 216 34.74 -30.95 -21.56
N ASP A 217 35.73 -30.26 -21.01
CA ASP A 217 36.67 -30.86 -20.07
C ASP A 217 36.12 -30.82 -18.64
N SER A 218 36.14 -32.00 -18.05
CA SER A 218 35.74 -32.39 -16.70
C SER A 218 36.48 -31.59 -15.63
N VAL A 219 35.74 -31.02 -14.67
CA VAL A 219 36.34 -30.49 -13.44
C VAL A 219 35.78 -31.27 -12.25
N GLU A 220 36.70 -31.93 -11.56
CA GLU A 220 36.54 -32.75 -10.37
C GLU A 220 35.79 -32.04 -9.24
N ALA A 221 34.92 -32.82 -8.59
CA ALA A 221 34.33 -32.49 -7.32
C ALA A 221 35.37 -32.63 -6.21
N THR A 222 35.65 -31.54 -5.49
CA THR A 222 36.29 -31.60 -4.18
C THR A 222 35.25 -31.34 -3.10
N ASP A 223 34.95 -32.42 -2.39
CA ASP A 223 34.20 -32.51 -1.15
C ASP A 223 35.10 -31.99 -0.02
N ASP A 224 34.70 -30.92 0.66
CA ASP A 224 35.41 -30.39 1.85
C ASP A 224 34.43 -30.11 3.00
N THR A 225 34.22 -31.18 3.76
CA THR A 225 34.36 -31.30 5.22
C THR A 225 34.29 -30.04 6.12
N ALA A 226 33.24 -30.02 6.95
CA ALA A 226 33.21 -29.92 8.43
C ALA A 226 33.76 -28.69 9.21
N TYR A 227 33.17 -28.55 10.42
CA TYR A 227 33.45 -27.63 11.55
C TYR A 227 32.92 -26.20 11.36
N VAL A 228 32.10 -25.62 12.25
CA VAL A 228 32.41 -25.34 13.67
C VAL A 228 31.15 -25.33 14.56
N GLN A 229 31.39 -25.81 15.78
CA GLN A 229 30.56 -25.93 16.98
C GLN A 229 30.46 -24.60 17.76
N ALA A 230 29.37 -24.47 18.53
CA ALA A 230 29.30 -23.91 19.88
C ALA A 230 29.04 -22.40 20.14
N ALA A 231 28.05 -22.21 21.03
CA ALA A 231 27.99 -21.33 22.20
C ALA A 231 27.59 -19.84 22.06
N ALA A 232 26.44 -19.48 22.67
CA ALA A 232 26.25 -18.35 23.60
C ALA A 232 24.76 -18.33 24.04
N GLN A 233 24.44 -18.83 25.24
CA GLN A 233 24.35 -18.11 26.53
C GLN A 233 22.95 -17.52 26.81
N ASP A 234 22.17 -18.30 27.55
CA ASP A 234 21.07 -17.85 28.41
C ASP A 234 21.55 -16.71 29.32
N THR A 235 20.86 -15.57 29.26
CA THR A 235 20.96 -14.53 30.29
C THR A 235 19.57 -14.26 30.83
N VAL A 236 19.23 -14.97 31.90
CA VAL A 236 18.08 -14.70 32.76
C VAL A 236 18.48 -13.59 33.72
N ILE A 237 17.93 -12.39 33.55
CA ILE A 237 17.92 -11.36 34.60
C ILE A 237 16.48 -11.20 35.05
N GLY A 238 16.14 -11.94 36.10
CA GLY A 238 14.98 -11.66 36.93
C GLY A 238 15.29 -10.48 37.84
N GLY A 239 14.52 -9.41 37.71
CA GLY A 239 14.50 -8.28 38.62
C GLY A 239 13.08 -8.05 39.10
N ASP A 240 12.72 -8.71 40.20
CA ASP A 240 11.55 -8.36 41.02
C ASP A 240 11.78 -6.95 41.58
N ILE A 241 10.93 -6.00 41.18
CA ILE A 241 10.79 -4.72 41.87
C ILE A 241 9.38 -4.68 42.44
N ASP A 242 9.28 -5.17 43.68
CA ASP A 242 8.12 -5.00 44.55
C ASP A 242 8.14 -3.55 45.06
N MET A 243 7.23 -2.72 44.55
CA MET A 243 7.06 -1.33 44.99
C MET A 243 5.67 -1.19 45.62
N ARG A 244 5.60 -1.48 46.92
CA ARG A 244 4.50 -1.08 47.80
C ARG A 244 4.59 0.42 48.04
N ILE A 245 3.49 1.13 47.78
CA ILE A 245 3.13 2.40 48.43
C ILE A 245 1.69 2.25 48.90
#